data_AF-A0A4Y2HMA6-F1
#
_entry.id   AF-A0A4Y2HMA6-F1
#
_cell.length_a   1.000
_cell.length_b   1.000
_cell.length_c   1.000
_cell.angle_alpha   90.00
_cell.angle_beta   90.00
_cell.angle_gamma   90.00
#
_symmetry.space_group_name_H-M   'P 1'
#
loop_
_entity.id
_entity.type
_entity.pdbx_description
1 polymer ?
#
loop_
_entity_poly.entity_id
_entity_poly.type
_entity_poly.pdbx_seq_one_letter_code
_entity_poly.pdbx_strand_id
1 'polypeptide(L)'
;MKDYIDIDDVNDVKCETCDISKITRKTHPNIDINQSSEILELLHADLCGPIQPESYGGAKYFMVLVDDFSGMYFTYFLKNKNEVFDIFSQFKA
;
A
#
# COMPACT_ATOMS: atom_id res chain seq x y z
N MET A 1 43.64 -10.78 -26.90
CA MET A 1 43.30 -9.36 -27.00
C MET A 1 42.35 -9.09 -25.85
N LYS A 2 42.90 -8.62 -24.72
CA LYS A 2 42.13 -8.30 -23.52
C LYS A 2 42.03 -6.78 -23.54
N ASP A 3 40.82 -6.28 -23.76
CA ASP A 3 40.56 -4.84 -23.71
C ASP A 3 40.52 -4.46 -22.22
N TYR A 4 41.70 -4.10 -21.70
CA TYR A 4 41.84 -3.57 -20.36
C TYR A 4 41.31 -2.14 -20.37
N ILE A 5 40.35 -1.86 -19.49
CA ILE A 5 39.84 -0.50 -19.25
C ILE A 5 40.90 0.23 -18.43
N ASP A 6 41.45 1.31 -18.97
CA ASP A 6 42.37 2.19 -18.25
C ASP A 6 41.66 2.83 -17.05
N ILE A 7 42.29 2.72 -15.89
CA ILE A 7 41.70 3.07 -14.59
C ILE A 7 41.41 4.59 -14.47
N ASP A 8 42.04 5.40 -15.33
CA ASP A 8 41.87 6.85 -15.38
C ASP A 8 40.60 7.29 -16.14
N ASP A 9 39.94 6.39 -16.90
CA ASP A 9 38.68 6.62 -17.64
C ASP A 9 37.42 6.16 -16.86
N VAL A 10 37.60 5.59 -15.65
CA VAL A 10 36.55 4.94 -14.86
C VAL A 10 35.41 5.89 -14.46
N ASN A 11 35.67 7.20 -14.44
CA ASN A 11 34.68 8.20 -14.04
C ASN A 11 33.65 8.54 -15.15
N ASP A 12 33.84 8.12 -16.39
CA ASP A 12 32.92 8.40 -17.51
C ASP A 12 32.37 7.12 -18.19
N VAL A 13 32.66 5.94 -17.63
CA VAL A 13 32.06 4.67 -18.10
C VAL A 13 30.62 4.58 -17.63
N LYS A 14 29.69 5.01 -18.48
CA LYS A 14 28.25 4.75 -18.31
C LYS A 14 27.95 3.30 -18.67
N CYS A 15 27.77 2.48 -17.64
CA CYS A 15 27.36 1.09 -17.79
C CYS A 15 25.89 0.94 -17.36
N GLU A 16 25.01 0.72 -18.33
CA GLU A 16 23.57 0.57 -18.10
C GLU A 16 23.26 -0.52 -17.06
N THR A 17 23.99 -1.64 -17.10
CA THR A 17 23.86 -2.73 -16.13
C THR A 17 24.23 -2.28 -14.72
N CYS A 18 25.29 -1.49 -14.57
CA CYS A 18 25.69 -0.96 -13.26
C CYS A 18 24.69 0.07 -12.74
N ASP A 19 24.13 0.90 -13.61
CA ASP A 19 23.13 1.92 -13.23
C ASP A 19 21.85 1.27 -12.69
N ILE A 20 21.34 0.24 -13.36
CA ILE A 20 20.17 -0.53 -12.90
C ILE A 20 20.51 -1.27 -11.60
N SER A 21 21.69 -1.89 -11.51
CA SER A 21 22.08 -2.70 -10.35
C SER A 21 22.37 -1.87 -9.09
N LYS A 22 22.77 -0.60 -9.25
CA LYS A 22 23.13 0.31 -8.16
C LYS A 22 22.10 1.41 -7.93
N ILE A 23 20.93 1.33 -8.57
CA ILE A 23 19.89 2.33 -8.38
C ILE A 23 19.51 2.42 -6.89
N THR A 24 19.60 3.63 -6.34
CA THR A 24 19.15 3.92 -4.98
C THR A 24 17.74 4.47 -5.02
N ARG A 25 16.94 4.15 -3.99
CA ARG A 25 15.62 4.73 -3.84
C ARG A 25 15.78 6.24 -3.61
N LYS A 26 15.18 7.06 -4.46
CA LYS A 26 15.08 8.52 -4.21
C LYS A 26 14.32 8.76 -2.90
N THR A 27 14.62 9.87 -2.23
CA THR A 27 13.82 10.29 -1.08
C THR A 27 12.37 10.44 -1.49
N HIS A 28 11.46 9.98 -0.63
CA HIS A 28 10.04 10.23 -0.83
C HIS A 28 9.79 11.73 -0.66
N PRO A 29 8.96 12.39 -1.49
CA PRO A 29 8.58 13.76 -1.25
C PRO A 29 7.92 13.86 0.14
N ASN A 30 8.04 15.02 0.78
CA ASN A 30 7.25 15.29 1.98
C ASN A 30 5.77 15.15 1.62
N ILE A 31 5.06 14.39 2.45
CA ILE A 31 3.62 14.20 2.30
C ILE A 31 2.97 15.52 2.72
N ASP A 32 2.20 16.14 1.82
CA ASP A 32 1.27 17.20 2.23
C ASP A 32 0.30 16.58 3.23
N ILE A 33 0.25 17.15 4.43
CA ILE A 33 -0.58 16.68 5.53
C ILE A 33 -2.03 17.09 5.21
N ASN A 34 -2.65 16.45 4.22
CA ASN A 34 -4.10 16.52 4.00
C ASN A 34 -4.77 15.65 5.07
N GLN A 35 -4.74 16.15 6.30
CA GLN A 35 -5.53 15.61 7.39
C GLN A 35 -7.00 15.99 7.17
N SER A 36 -7.88 15.03 7.37
CA SER A 36 -9.31 15.31 7.53
C SER A 36 -9.54 16.29 8.69
N SER A 37 -10.62 17.06 8.58
CA SER A 37 -11.05 18.10 9.50
C SER A 37 -12.35 17.76 10.25
N GLU A 38 -13.13 16.82 9.72
CA GLU A 38 -14.40 16.37 10.31
C GLU A 38 -14.51 14.84 10.35
N ILE A 39 -15.32 14.33 11.29
CA ILE A 39 -15.62 12.90 11.42
C ILE A 39 -16.27 12.37 10.13
N LEU A 40 -15.77 11.24 9.61
CA LEU A 40 -16.19 10.60 8.36
C LEU A 40 -15.94 11.43 7.09
N GLU A 41 -15.09 12.46 7.13
CA GLU A 41 -14.67 13.19 5.92
C GLU A 41 -13.82 12.32 4.99
N LEU A 42 -12.91 11.53 5.56
CA LEU A 42 -12.06 10.59 4.83
C LEU A 42 -12.04 9.24 5.55
N LEU A 43 -12.47 8.20 4.85
CA LEU A 43 -12.42 6.81 5.30
C LEU A 43 -11.40 6.02 4.49
N HIS A 44 -10.43 5.43 5.18
CA HIS A 44 -9.53 4.44 4.61
C HIS A 44 -10.17 3.06 4.73
N ALA A 45 -10.31 2.36 3.61
CA ALA A 45 -10.91 1.03 3.56
C ALA A 45 -9.91 0.02 3.01
N ASP A 46 -9.70 -1.07 3.72
CA ASP A 46 -8.90 -2.20 3.26
C ASP A 46 -9.66 -3.52 3.42
N LEU A 47 -9.40 -4.45 2.49
CA LEU A 47 -10.00 -5.78 2.49
C LEU A 47 -8.91 -6.85 2.52
N CYS A 48 -8.90 -7.64 3.57
CA CYS A 48 -8.01 -8.78 3.71
C CYS A 48 -8.73 -10.09 3.33
N GLY A 49 -8.10 -10.95 2.54
CA GLY A 49 -8.56 -12.30 2.22
C GLY A 49 -8.51 -12.65 0.72
N PRO A 50 -8.78 -13.90 0.33
CA PRO A 50 -9.36 -14.99 1.12
C PRO A 50 -8.36 -15.64 2.11
N ILE A 51 -8.76 -15.77 3.36
CA ILE A 51 -8.00 -16.38 4.45
C ILE A 51 -8.34 -17.87 4.55
N GLN A 52 -7.31 -18.69 4.75
CA GLN A 52 -7.44 -20.12 4.99
C GLN A 52 -6.63 -20.50 6.25
N PRO A 53 -7.21 -21.26 7.20
CA PRO A 53 -8.58 -21.79 7.19
C PRO A 53 -9.64 -20.69 7.38
N GLU A 54 -10.89 -21.00 7.04
CA GLU A 54 -12.03 -20.12 7.32
C GLU A 54 -12.17 -19.89 8.84
N SER A 55 -12.69 -18.74 9.25
CA SER A 55 -13.04 -18.52 10.65
C SER A 55 -14.15 -19.47 11.11
N TYR A 56 -14.37 -19.58 12.43
CA TYR A 56 -15.49 -20.37 12.97
C TYR A 56 -16.87 -19.96 12.43
N GLY A 57 -17.03 -18.70 12.02
CA GLY A 57 -18.25 -18.18 11.40
C GLY A 57 -18.36 -18.40 9.89
N GLY A 58 -17.38 -19.06 9.27
CA GLY A 58 -17.29 -19.25 7.82
C GLY A 58 -16.81 -18.01 7.04
N ALA A 59 -16.33 -16.98 7.73
CA ALA A 59 -15.76 -15.81 7.08
C ALA A 59 -14.38 -16.14 6.49
N LYS A 60 -14.18 -15.65 5.26
CA LYS A 60 -12.93 -15.79 4.47
C LYS A 60 -12.25 -14.45 4.27
N TYR A 61 -12.94 -13.35 4.55
CA TYR A 61 -12.43 -12.02 4.41
C TYR A 61 -12.68 -11.24 5.70
N PHE A 62 -11.87 -10.21 5.94
CA PHE A 62 -12.24 -9.15 6.86
C PHE A 62 -11.96 -7.79 6.23
N MET A 63 -12.87 -6.85 6.41
CA MET A 63 -12.74 -5.48 5.96
C MET A 63 -12.40 -4.61 7.16
N VAL A 64 -11.43 -3.72 7.00
CA VAL A 64 -11.06 -2.69 7.99
C VAL A 64 -11.42 -1.34 7.40
N LEU A 65 -12.20 -0.58 8.15
CA LEU A 65 -12.52 0.82 7.88
C LEU A 65 -11.87 1.67 8.95
N VAL A 66 -11.16 2.72 8.57
CA VAL A 66 -10.50 3.66 9.49
C VAL A 66 -10.94 5.07 9.12
N ASP A 67 -11.56 5.76 10.06
CA ASP A 67 -11.82 7.20 9.94
C ASP A 67 -10.51 7.97 10.16
N ASP A 68 -10.14 8.78 9.19
CA ASP A 68 -8.88 9.53 9.20
C ASP A 68 -8.84 10.57 10.33
N PHE A 69 -9.99 11.18 10.66
CA PHE A 69 -10.06 12.28 11.62
C PHE A 69 -10.00 11.78 13.06
N SER A 70 -10.88 10.83 13.42
CA SER A 70 -10.97 10.30 14.78
C SER A 70 -9.99 9.16 15.05
N GLY A 71 -9.43 8.53 14.02
CA GLY A 71 -8.65 7.29 14.13
C GLY A 71 -9.49 6.07 14.54
N MET A 72 -10.82 6.19 14.57
CA MET A 72 -11.71 5.09 14.90
C MET A 72 -11.68 4.05 13.79
N TYR A 73 -11.56 2.78 14.18
CA TYR A 73 -11.54 1.66 13.24
C TYR A 73 -12.70 0.70 13.47
N PHE A 74 -13.23 0.16 12.37
CA PHE A 74 -14.28 -0.84 12.35
C PHE A 74 -13.81 -2.04 11.56
N THR A 75 -14.01 -3.24 12.12
CA THR A 75 -13.65 -4.50 11.46
C THR A 75 -14.88 -5.35 11.25
N TYR A 76 -15.07 -5.81 10.02
CA TYR A 76 -16.18 -6.67 9.63
C TYR A 76 -15.69 -7.97 9.01
N PHE A 77 -16.24 -9.09 9.46
CA PHE A 77 -15.97 -10.40 8.88
C PHE A 77 -16.95 -10.70 7.74
N LEU A 78 -16.44 -11.12 6.59
CA LEU A 78 -17.25 -11.41 5.40
C LEU A 78 -17.02 -12.83 4.89
N LYS A 79 -18.09 -13.48 4.45
CA LYS A 79 -18.00 -14.82 3.83
C LYS A 79 -17.56 -14.71 2.37
N ASN A 80 -18.02 -13.66 1.69
CA ASN A 80 -17.77 -13.39 0.28
C ASN A 80 -17.35 -11.94 0.05
N LYS A 81 -16.60 -11.71 -1.03
CA LYS A 81 -16.09 -10.38 -1.40
C LYS A 81 -17.18 -9.37 -1.81
N ASN A 82 -18.34 -9.85 -2.28
CA ASN A 82 -19.44 -8.99 -2.71
C ASN A 82 -20.17 -8.30 -1.54
N GLU A 83 -20.02 -8.78 -0.31
CA GLU A 83 -20.62 -8.19 0.90
C GLU A 83 -19.97 -6.83 1.28
N VAL A 84 -18.81 -6.49 0.70
CA VAL A 84 -18.05 -5.26 1.00
C VAL A 84 -18.86 -3.99 0.75
N PHE A 85 -19.59 -3.94 -0.37
CA PHE A 85 -20.32 -2.73 -0.75
C PHE A 85 -21.46 -2.43 0.23
N ASP A 86 -22.17 -3.47 0.68
CA ASP A 86 -23.28 -3.33 1.62
C ASP A 86 -22.81 -2.77 2.96
N ILE A 87 -21.63 -3.19 3.44
CA ILE A 87 -21.02 -2.67 4.66
C ILE A 87 -20.56 -1.23 4.48
N PHE A 88 -19.84 -0.95 3.39
CA PHE A 88 -19.34 0.40 3.10
C PHE A 88 -20.48 1.42 2.96
N SER A 89 -21.63 1.01 2.41
CA SER A 89 -22.79 1.88 2.23
C SER A 89 -23.36 2.44 3.54
N GLN A 90 -23.09 1.81 4.69
CA GLN A 90 -23.53 2.27 6.01
C GLN A 90 -22.79 3.52 6.49
N PHE A 91 -21.62 3.81 5.91
CA PHE A 91 -20.78 4.95 6.25
C PHE A 91 -20.98 6.15 5.33
N LYS A 92 -21.89 6.02 4.35
CA LYS A 92 -22.26 7.10 3.44
C LYS A 92 -23.42 7.91 4.05
N ALA A 93 -23.24 9.23 4.13
CA ALA A 93 -24.31 10.17 4.46
C ALA A 93 -25.32 10.32 3.30
#